data_AF-A0A1W9HA36-F1
#
_entry.id   AF-A0A1W9HA36-F1
#
_cell.length_a   1.000
_cell.length_b   1.000
_cell.length_c   1.000
_cell.angle_alpha   90.00
_cell.angle_beta   90.00
_cell.angle_gamma   90.00
#
_symmetry.space_group_name_H-M   'P 1'
#
loop_
_entity.id
_entity.type
_entity.pdbx_description
1 polymer ?
#
loop_
_entity_poly.entity_id
_entity_poly.type
_entity_poly.pdbx_seq_one_letter_code
_entity_poly.pdbx_strand_id
1 'polypeptide(L)'
;MIEFLRSRGQHPILPENLEDGVLQEWAWVQVALGYHRDRKPVQVFCVRDRGSYQDVYEQEKQQFLDVLTAYADVEAQLALEYVNRCRFILTTRMVEDDVTDEGYDFNGWILEFYQEQCNGIVQIDRQGFYSPKGELIVDLSSSAES
;
A
#
# COMPACT_ATOMS: atom_id res chain seq x y z
N MET A 1 4.48 6.71 -10.82
CA MET A 1 4.57 5.28 -10.45
C MET A 1 5.20 4.44 -11.55
N ILE A 2 4.61 4.32 -12.75
CA ILE A 2 5.15 3.42 -13.80
C ILE A 2 6.60 3.75 -14.19
N GLU A 3 6.92 5.04 -14.37
CA GLU A 3 8.30 5.48 -14.66
C GLU A 3 9.27 5.18 -13.51
N PHE A 4 8.81 5.31 -12.26
CA PHE A 4 9.60 4.93 -11.08
C PHE A 4 9.89 3.43 -11.07
N LEU A 5 8.89 2.59 -11.34
CA LEU A 5 9.10 1.14 -11.44
C LEU A 5 10.15 0.83 -12.53
N ARG A 6 10.04 1.48 -13.70
CA ARG A 6 11.01 1.33 -14.80
C ARG A 6 12.42 1.79 -14.42
N SER A 7 12.56 2.87 -13.66
CA SER A 7 13.89 3.34 -13.22
C SER A 7 14.55 2.40 -12.20
N ARG A 8 13.76 1.57 -11.51
CA ARG A 8 14.23 0.48 -10.63
C ARG A 8 14.42 -0.86 -11.37
N GLY A 9 14.39 -0.84 -12.71
CA GLY A 9 14.60 -2.04 -13.54
C GLY A 9 13.37 -2.94 -13.67
N GLN A 10 12.20 -2.51 -13.16
CA GLN A 10 10.96 -3.25 -13.29
C GLN A 10 10.30 -2.96 -14.65
N HIS A 11 9.58 -3.95 -15.19
CA HIS A 11 8.86 -3.80 -16.45
C HIS A 11 7.37 -4.14 -16.29
N PRO A 12 6.57 -3.24 -15.67
CA PRO A 12 5.17 -3.50 -15.41
C PRO A 12 4.40 -3.82 -16.70
N ILE A 13 3.67 -4.93 -16.67
CA ILE A 13 2.67 -5.28 -17.69
C ILE A 13 1.40 -4.51 -17.34
N LEU A 14 1.01 -3.60 -18.23
CA LEU A 14 -0.16 -2.75 -18.05
C LEU A 14 -1.41 -3.38 -18.66
N PRO A 15 -2.61 -3.10 -18.13
CA PRO A 15 -3.86 -3.46 -18.78
C PRO A 15 -3.96 -2.81 -20.16
N GLU A 16 -4.51 -3.53 -21.15
CA GLU A 16 -4.66 -3.01 -22.53
C GLU A 16 -5.55 -1.75 -22.61
N ASN A 17 -6.47 -1.61 -21.66
CA ASN A 17 -7.42 -0.51 -21.55
C ASN A 17 -6.95 0.62 -20.61
N LEU A 18 -5.71 0.59 -20.12
CA LEU A 18 -5.18 1.65 -19.28
C LEU A 18 -4.77 2.83 -20.18
N GLU A 19 -5.58 3.90 -20.17
CA GLU A 19 -5.27 5.13 -20.91
C GLU A 19 -4.02 5.82 -20.34
N ASP A 20 -3.25 6.44 -21.24
CA ASP A 20 -2.05 7.19 -20.85
C ASP A 20 -2.40 8.30 -19.86
N GLY A 21 -1.69 8.33 -18.74
CA GLY A 21 -1.88 9.36 -17.71
C GLY A 21 -2.99 9.08 -16.69
N VAL A 22 -3.81 8.03 -16.83
CA VAL A 22 -4.87 7.69 -15.83
C VAL A 22 -4.32 7.57 -14.41
N LEU A 23 -3.13 7.01 -14.25
CA LEU A 23 -2.50 6.86 -12.92
C LEU A 23 -1.94 8.18 -12.36
N GLN A 24 -1.87 9.24 -13.18
CA GLN A 24 -1.58 10.60 -12.75
C GLN A 24 -2.85 11.34 -12.32
N GLU A 25 -4.03 10.83 -12.67
CA GLU A 25 -5.30 11.39 -12.24
C GLU A 25 -5.58 11.09 -10.77
N TRP A 26 -6.30 12.00 -10.12
CA TRP A 26 -6.64 11.87 -8.71
C TRP A 26 -7.86 10.97 -8.45
N ALA A 27 -8.47 10.43 -9.50
CA ALA A 27 -9.76 9.75 -9.44
C ALA A 27 -9.70 8.24 -9.67
N TRP A 28 -8.55 7.68 -10.11
CA TRP A 28 -8.46 6.24 -10.28
C TRP A 28 -8.55 5.51 -8.94
N VAL A 29 -9.24 4.37 -8.94
CA VAL A 29 -9.53 3.59 -7.74
C VAL A 29 -8.81 2.26 -7.76
N GLN A 30 -8.65 1.64 -8.94
CA GLN A 30 -8.02 0.34 -9.07
C GLN A 30 -7.20 0.26 -10.34
N VAL A 31 -6.05 -0.41 -10.25
CA VAL A 31 -5.26 -0.85 -11.41
C VAL A 31 -4.66 -2.22 -11.14
N ALA A 32 -4.57 -3.05 -12.18
CA ALA A 32 -3.86 -4.32 -12.14
C ALA A 32 -2.48 -4.16 -12.79
N LEU A 33 -1.40 -4.47 -12.07
CA LEU A 33 -0.03 -4.37 -12.59
C LEU A 33 0.60 -5.76 -12.62
N GLY A 34 0.91 -6.26 -13.81
CA GLY A 34 1.61 -7.54 -13.96
C GLY A 34 3.11 -7.39 -13.77
N TYR A 35 3.71 -8.32 -13.03
CA TYR A 35 5.16 -8.44 -12.86
C TYR A 35 5.74 -9.56 -13.74
N HIS A 36 4.98 -10.63 -13.96
CA HIS A 36 5.34 -11.75 -14.81
C HIS A 36 4.12 -12.20 -15.64
N ARG A 37 4.33 -12.62 -16.90
CA ARG A 37 3.24 -12.95 -17.84
C ARG A 37 2.40 -14.16 -17.42
N ASP A 38 3.05 -15.14 -16.82
CA ASP A 38 2.41 -16.39 -16.37
C ASP A 38 1.89 -16.33 -14.92
N ARG A 39 1.84 -15.13 -14.33
CA ARG A 39 1.41 -14.90 -12.95
C ARG A 39 0.24 -13.93 -12.89
N LYS A 40 -0.54 -14.01 -11.82
CA LYS A 40 -1.61 -13.06 -11.54
C LYS A 40 -1.02 -11.69 -11.17
N PRO A 41 -1.57 -10.59 -11.70
CA PRO A 41 -1.07 -9.25 -11.43
C PRO A 41 -1.33 -8.81 -9.98
N VAL A 42 -0.50 -7.90 -9.49
CA VAL A 42 -0.76 -7.18 -8.24
C VAL A 42 -1.93 -6.23 -8.46
N GLN A 43 -2.99 -6.37 -7.67
CA GLN A 43 -4.11 -5.43 -7.66
C GLN A 43 -3.76 -4.27 -6.74
N VAL A 44 -3.78 -3.04 -7.25
CA VAL A 44 -3.53 -1.83 -6.49
C VAL A 44 -4.84 -1.07 -6.37
N PHE A 45 -5.28 -0.79 -5.15
CA PHE A 45 -6.46 0.01 -4.86
C PHE A 45 -6.06 1.32 -4.20
N CYS A 46 -6.70 2.42 -4.57
CA CYS A 46 -6.50 3.72 -3.96
C CYS A 46 -7.85 4.33 -3.58
N VAL A 47 -8.21 4.22 -2.30
CA VAL A 47 -9.42 4.81 -1.72
C VAL A 47 -9.06 6.13 -1.05
N ARG A 48 -10.00 7.08 -1.03
CA ARG A 48 -9.75 8.48 -0.63
C ARG A 48 -10.80 8.97 0.35
N ASP A 49 -10.45 10.01 1.10
CA ASP A 49 -11.32 10.75 2.02
C ASP A 49 -12.52 11.46 1.36
N ARG A 50 -12.74 11.20 0.07
CA ARG A 50 -13.73 11.85 -0.79
C ARG A 50 -14.12 10.95 -1.95
N GLY A 51 -15.26 11.26 -2.56
CA GLY A 51 -15.76 10.56 -3.75
C GLY A 51 -16.53 9.30 -3.42
N SER A 52 -16.78 8.47 -4.44
CA SER A 52 -17.72 7.34 -4.35
C SER A 52 -17.26 6.17 -3.46
N TYR A 53 -16.00 6.15 -3.01
CA TYR A 53 -15.42 5.09 -2.17
C TYR A 53 -14.98 5.62 -0.81
N GLN A 54 -15.56 6.73 -0.36
CA GLN A 54 -15.24 7.33 0.94
C GLN A 54 -15.60 6.39 2.11
N ASP A 55 -16.70 5.65 1.99
CA ASP A 55 -17.10 4.63 2.96
C ASP A 55 -16.04 3.55 3.15
N VAL A 56 -15.46 3.05 2.05
CA VAL A 56 -14.35 2.09 2.08
C VAL A 56 -13.11 2.71 2.72
N TYR A 57 -12.80 3.97 2.39
CA TYR A 57 -11.70 4.69 3.02
C TYR A 57 -11.87 4.81 4.55
N GLU A 58 -13.04 5.21 5.02
CA GLU A 58 -13.31 5.33 6.47
C GLU A 58 -13.22 3.96 7.15
N GLN A 59 -13.70 2.90 6.50
CA GLN A 59 -13.60 1.53 7.03
C GLN A 59 -12.13 1.08 7.16
N GLU A 60 -11.32 1.25 6.12
CA GLU A 60 -9.89 0.88 6.12
C GLU A 60 -9.12 1.71 7.16
N LYS A 61 -9.40 3.02 7.22
CA LYS A 61 -8.83 3.92 8.23
C LYS A 61 -9.15 3.44 9.64
N GLN A 62 -10.41 3.08 9.90
CA GLN A 62 -10.83 2.63 11.23
C GLN A 62 -10.11 1.33 11.63
N GLN A 63 -9.90 0.40 10.69
CA GLN A 63 -9.15 -0.84 10.98
C GLN A 63 -7.70 -0.54 11.41
N PHE A 64 -7.01 0.38 10.74
CA PHE A 64 -5.67 0.78 11.17
C PHE A 64 -5.67 1.46 12.54
N LEU A 65 -6.66 2.32 12.82
CA LEU A 65 -6.80 2.96 14.14
C LEU A 65 -7.07 1.93 15.24
N ASP A 66 -7.94 0.95 15.00
CA ASP A 66 -8.26 -0.11 15.97
C ASP A 66 -7.02 -0.94 16.29
N VAL A 67 -6.22 -1.29 15.27
CA VAL A 67 -4.95 -1.99 15.48
C VAL A 67 -3.98 -1.13 16.28
N LEU A 68 -3.77 0.14 15.89
CA LEU A 68 -2.77 1.00 16.51
C LEU A 68 -3.14 1.42 17.94
N THR A 69 -4.43 1.61 18.24
CA THR A 69 -4.88 1.99 19.59
C THR A 69 -4.73 0.86 20.62
N ALA A 70 -4.54 -0.39 20.17
CA ALA A 70 -4.16 -1.49 21.05
C ALA A 70 -2.71 -1.36 21.56
N TYR A 71 -1.87 -0.52 20.93
CA TYR A 71 -0.49 -0.25 21.32
C TYR A 71 -0.41 1.12 22.02
N ALA A 72 0.18 1.16 23.21
CA ALA A 72 0.20 2.34 24.07
C ALA A 72 1.53 3.11 24.05
N ASP A 73 2.44 2.77 23.14
CA ASP A 73 3.77 3.39 23.05
C ASP A 73 3.78 4.69 22.23
N VAL A 74 4.89 5.43 22.34
CA VAL A 74 5.05 6.75 21.71
C VAL A 74 5.17 6.60 20.19
N GLU A 75 5.75 5.49 19.73
CA GLU A 75 5.93 5.15 18.34
C GLU A 75 4.58 4.89 17.64
N ALA A 76 3.63 4.22 18.31
CA ALA A 76 2.26 4.07 17.84
C ALA A 76 1.55 5.42 17.65
N GLN A 77 1.88 6.45 18.45
CA GLN A 77 1.33 7.80 18.25
C GLN A 77 1.76 8.41 16.91
N LEU A 78 2.97 8.12 16.44
CA LEU A 78 3.42 8.57 15.12
C LEU A 78 2.55 7.94 14.04
N ALA A 79 2.39 6.62 14.06
CA ALA A 79 1.55 5.91 13.10
C ALA A 79 0.09 6.39 13.15
N LEU A 80 -0.45 6.63 14.35
CA LEU A 80 -1.80 7.18 14.55
C LEU A 80 -1.93 8.57 13.92
N GLU A 81 -0.93 9.44 14.03
CA GLU A 81 -0.98 10.75 13.39
C GLU A 81 -1.08 10.64 11.86
N TYR A 82 -0.28 9.75 11.26
CA TYR A 82 -0.32 9.49 9.82
C TYR A 82 -1.70 8.96 9.39
N VAL A 83 -2.24 7.97 10.09
CA VAL A 83 -3.56 7.39 9.77
C VAL A 83 -4.67 8.42 9.96
N ASN A 84 -4.61 9.27 10.99
CA ASN A 84 -5.62 10.30 11.20
C ASN A 84 -5.64 11.36 10.08
N ARG A 85 -4.47 11.71 9.56
CA ARG A 85 -4.27 12.79 8.59
C ARG A 85 -4.19 12.33 7.14
N CYS A 86 -4.16 11.02 6.88
CA CYS A 86 -4.07 10.51 5.51
C CYS A 86 -5.25 11.02 4.68
N ARG A 87 -5.04 11.22 3.38
CA ARG A 87 -6.10 11.61 2.43
C ARG A 87 -6.49 10.47 1.50
N PHE A 88 -5.69 9.43 1.51
CA PHE A 88 -5.90 8.22 0.75
C PHE A 88 -5.23 7.05 1.48
N ILE A 89 -5.76 5.86 1.24
CA ILE A 89 -5.17 4.59 1.63
C ILE A 89 -4.95 3.80 0.34
N LEU A 90 -3.74 3.27 0.20
CA LEU A 90 -3.38 2.39 -0.90
C LEU A 90 -3.18 0.98 -0.37
N THR A 91 -3.89 0.02 -0.94
CA THR A 91 -3.74 -1.40 -0.61
C THR A 91 -3.32 -2.17 -1.85
N THR A 92 -2.43 -3.13 -1.66
CA THR A 92 -2.06 -4.08 -2.70
C THR A 92 -2.61 -5.46 -2.34
N ARG A 93 -3.15 -6.16 -3.32
CA ARG A 93 -3.67 -7.52 -3.15
C ARG A 93 -2.99 -8.44 -4.16
N MET A 94 -2.47 -9.55 -3.64
CA MET A 94 -1.79 -10.59 -4.39
C MET A 94 -2.48 -11.93 -4.09
N VAL A 95 -2.37 -12.89 -5.00
CA VAL A 95 -2.90 -14.24 -4.77
C VAL A 95 -1.80 -15.06 -4.11
N GLU A 96 -1.98 -15.41 -2.84
CA GLU A 96 -0.98 -16.07 -1.99
C GLU A 96 -0.41 -17.35 -2.61
N ASP A 97 -1.27 -18.19 -3.22
CA ASP A 97 -0.83 -19.44 -3.87
C ASP A 97 -0.15 -19.27 -5.24
N ASP A 98 -0.05 -18.04 -5.76
CA ASP A 98 0.52 -17.76 -7.08
C ASP A 98 1.70 -16.76 -7.05
N VAL A 99 1.75 -15.90 -6.03
CA VAL A 99 2.81 -14.89 -5.89
C VAL A 99 4.18 -15.55 -5.68
N THR A 100 5.20 -14.94 -6.26
CA THR A 100 6.60 -15.38 -6.16
C THR A 100 7.44 -14.33 -5.45
N ASP A 101 8.69 -14.63 -5.13
CA ASP A 101 9.64 -13.65 -4.57
C ASP A 101 9.74 -12.39 -5.45
N GLU A 102 9.79 -12.55 -6.78
CA GLU A 102 9.76 -11.44 -7.74
C GLU A 102 8.47 -10.59 -7.60
N GLY A 103 7.34 -11.23 -7.34
CA GLY A 103 6.07 -10.55 -7.09
C GLY A 103 6.07 -9.75 -5.79
N TYR A 104 6.69 -10.27 -4.73
CA TYR A 104 6.87 -9.56 -3.46
C TYR A 104 7.83 -8.37 -3.61
N ASP A 105 8.94 -8.54 -4.32
CA ASP A 105 9.88 -7.46 -4.63
C ASP A 105 9.18 -6.36 -5.46
N PHE A 106 8.42 -6.75 -6.49
CA PHE A 106 7.64 -5.83 -7.30
C PHE A 106 6.61 -5.05 -6.47
N ASN A 107 5.91 -5.73 -5.56
CA ASN A 107 4.99 -5.10 -4.62
C ASN A 107 5.71 -4.11 -3.69
N GLY A 108 6.90 -4.46 -3.20
CA GLY A 108 7.75 -3.58 -2.41
C GLY A 108 8.05 -2.26 -3.13
N TRP A 109 8.43 -2.32 -4.41
CA TRP A 109 8.66 -1.11 -5.21
C TRP A 109 7.41 -0.26 -5.43
N ILE A 110 6.21 -0.87 -5.53
CA ILE A 110 4.95 -0.11 -5.59
C ILE A 110 4.77 0.68 -4.28
N LEU A 111 4.93 0.02 -3.14
CA LEU A 111 4.74 0.65 -1.83
C LEU A 111 5.79 1.75 -1.58
N GLU A 112 7.05 1.50 -1.94
CA GLU A 112 8.15 2.46 -1.82
C GLU A 112 7.89 3.74 -2.62
N PHE A 113 7.30 3.64 -3.81
CA PHE A 113 6.89 4.83 -4.57
C PHE A 113 5.98 5.75 -3.75
N TYR A 114 5.01 5.20 -3.03
CA TYR A 114 4.08 6.01 -2.22
C TYR A 114 4.71 6.48 -0.91
N GLN A 115 5.65 5.73 -0.33
CA GLN A 115 6.45 6.22 0.80
C GLN A 115 7.26 7.46 0.39
N GLU A 116 8.02 7.37 -0.71
CA GLU A 116 8.88 8.46 -1.17
C GLU A 116 8.09 9.66 -1.71
N GLN A 117 7.09 9.41 -2.56
CA GLN A 117 6.43 10.49 -3.31
C GLN A 117 5.23 11.10 -2.58
N CYS A 118 4.68 10.40 -1.57
CA CYS A 118 3.51 10.86 -0.85
C CYS A 118 3.73 11.00 0.66
N ASN A 119 4.97 10.81 1.14
CA ASN A 119 5.29 10.77 2.56
C ASN A 119 4.37 9.78 3.30
N GLY A 120 4.16 8.61 2.70
CA GLY A 120 3.31 7.56 3.24
C GLY A 120 4.05 6.70 4.27
N ILE A 121 3.31 6.13 5.21
CA ILE A 121 3.75 4.97 5.99
C ILE A 121 3.19 3.70 5.34
N VAL A 122 3.86 2.57 5.55
CA VAL A 122 3.43 1.27 5.03
C VAL A 122 3.12 0.35 6.19
N GLN A 123 1.99 -0.34 6.14
CA GLN A 123 1.72 -1.46 7.01
C GLN A 123 1.92 -2.75 6.20
N ILE A 124 2.61 -3.72 6.81
CA ILE A 124 2.76 -5.06 6.28
C ILE A 124 2.07 -6.01 7.25
N ASP A 125 1.16 -6.82 6.72
CA ASP A 125 0.36 -7.74 7.52
C ASP A 125 1.20 -8.65 8.41
N ARG A 126 0.81 -8.68 9.69
CA ARG A 126 1.45 -9.45 10.77
C ARG A 126 2.91 -9.08 11.05
N GLN A 127 3.47 -8.08 10.37
CA GLN A 127 4.84 -7.61 10.61
C GLN A 127 4.83 -6.29 11.36
N GLY A 128 4.26 -5.24 10.79
CA GLY A 128 4.42 -3.93 11.38
C GLY A 128 4.01 -2.74 10.53
N PHE A 129 4.13 -1.57 11.14
CA PHE A 129 4.07 -0.27 10.47
C PHE A 129 5.48 0.26 10.27
N TYR A 130 5.76 0.80 9.09
CA TYR A 130 7.08 1.29 8.67
C TYR A 130 7.00 2.75 8.25
N SER A 131 8.01 3.53 8.64
CA SER A 131 8.13 4.95 8.34
C SER A 131 8.36 5.19 6.84
N PRO A 132 8.26 6.45 6.35
CA PRO A 132 8.60 6.76 4.97
C PRO A 132 10.05 6.43 4.60
N LYS A 133 10.93 6.23 5.58
CA LYS A 133 12.33 5.80 5.40
C LYS A 133 12.51 4.28 5.45
N GLY A 134 11.45 3.52 5.63
CA GLY A 134 11.49 2.06 5.79
C GLY A 134 11.86 1.58 7.19
N GLU A 135 11.87 2.46 8.19
CA GLU A 135 12.18 2.09 9.59
C GLU A 135 10.93 1.56 10.28
N LEU A 136 11.04 0.47 11.05
CA LEU A 136 9.93 -0.07 11.83
C LEU A 136 9.47 0.95 12.89
N ILE A 137 8.16 1.26 12.89
CA ILE A 137 7.49 2.12 13.88
C ILE A 137 6.80 1.26 14.93
N VAL A 138 5.95 0.32 14.50
CA VAL A 138 5.18 -0.57 15.39
C VAL A 138 5.39 -2.00 14.93
N ASP A 139 5.79 -2.88 15.85
CA ASP A 139 5.91 -4.33 15.61
C ASP A 139 4.58 -5.02 15.93
N LEU A 140 3.99 -5.69 14.95
CA LEU A 140 2.75 -6.47 15.09
C LEU A 140 3.02 -7.97 15.22
N SER A 141 4.27 -8.41 15.03
CA SER A 141 4.64 -9.83 15.04
C SER A 141 4.59 -10.44 16.44
N SER A 142 4.83 -9.62 17.48
CA SER A 142 4.78 -10.04 18.89
C SER A 142 3.37 -10.24 19.44
N SER A 143 2.34 -9.72 18.77
CA SER A 143 0.96 -9.70 19.27
C SER A 143 0.15 -10.94 18.87
N ALA A 144 0.76 -11.87 18.13
CA ALA A 144 0.20 -13.19 17.81
C ALA A 144 0.33 -14.21 18.97
N GLU A 145 1.02 -13.85 20.05
CA GLU A 145 1.16 -14.66 21.26
C GLU A 145 0.44 -13.99 22.45
N SER A 146 -0.89 -13.93 22.44
CA SER A 146 -1.70 -13.58 23.62
C SER A 146 -3.08 -14.22 23.58
#